data_AF-A0A6J2XE80-F1
#
_entry.id   AF-A0A6J2XE80-F1
#
_cell.length_a   1.000
_cell.length_b   1.000
_cell.length_c   1.000
_cell.angle_alpha   90.00
_cell.angle_beta   90.00
_cell.angle_gamma   90.00
#
_symmetry.space_group_name_H-M   'P 1'
#
loop_
_entity.id
_entity.type
_entity.pdbx_description
1 polymer ?
#
loop_
_entity_poly.entity_id
_entity_poly.type
_entity_poly.pdbx_seq_one_letter_code
_entity_poly.pdbx_strand_id
1 'polypeptide(L)'
;MIERSLKTNEAISRTLLKVRKAPQPLSVDELSILNDVVKVLKCFEEATKKISGGSYVTISLIIPLIFFFGIYNFLNAVITELDTEEGKLFCSGVIESAKKRIFPYESRNVTKIGTIIDQDLRKRVLEIQKMLHLPL
;
A
#
# COMPACT_ATOMS: atom_id res chain seq x y z
N MET A 1 8.75 -9.14 4.42
CA MET A 1 9.49 -10.40 4.11
C MET A 1 10.31 -10.28 2.84
N ILE A 2 9.70 -9.84 1.72
CA ILE A 2 10.40 -9.64 0.43
C ILE A 2 11.55 -8.64 0.56
N GLU A 3 11.34 -7.51 1.24
CA GLU A 3 12.39 -6.51 1.52
C GLU A 3 13.58 -7.12 2.29
N ARG A 4 13.32 -8.06 3.22
CA ARG A 4 14.37 -8.77 3.94
C ARG A 4 15.15 -9.68 2.99
N SER A 5 14.46 -10.42 2.13
CA SER A 5 15.09 -11.27 1.12
C SER A 5 16.00 -10.48 0.19
N LEU A 6 15.58 -9.28 -0.25
CA LEU A 6 16.41 -8.36 -1.05
C LEU A 6 17.68 -7.93 -0.30
N LYS A 7 17.57 -7.54 0.98
CA LYS A 7 18.74 -7.16 1.80
C LYS A 7 19.73 -8.31 2.01
N THR A 8 19.24 -9.53 2.13
CA THR A 8 20.09 -10.73 2.29
C THR A 8 20.52 -11.36 0.96
N ASN A 9 20.08 -10.85 -0.18
CA ASN A 9 20.32 -11.48 -1.48
C ASN A 9 21.82 -11.63 -1.80
N GLU A 10 22.63 -10.65 -1.42
CA GLU A 10 24.08 -10.72 -1.66
C GLU A 10 24.73 -11.88 -0.89
N ALA A 11 24.37 -12.04 0.38
CA ALA A 11 24.86 -13.13 1.22
C ALA A 11 24.35 -14.49 0.70
N ILE A 12 23.07 -14.56 0.32
CA ILE A 12 22.46 -15.76 -0.24
C ILE A 12 23.16 -16.15 -1.54
N SER A 13 23.33 -15.21 -2.47
CA SER A 13 24.02 -15.44 -3.75
C SER A 13 25.44 -15.96 -3.56
N ARG A 14 26.21 -15.37 -2.63
CA ARG A 14 27.57 -15.84 -2.29
C ARG A 14 27.58 -17.26 -1.71
N THR A 15 26.56 -17.64 -0.94
CA THR A 15 26.46 -19.00 -0.40
C THR A 15 25.99 -20.01 -1.46
N LEU A 16 25.07 -19.63 -2.35
CA LEU A 16 24.59 -20.48 -3.43
C LEU A 16 25.73 -20.85 -4.39
N LEU A 17 26.63 -19.90 -4.68
CA LEU A 17 27.82 -20.17 -5.50
C LEU A 17 28.78 -21.21 -4.90
N LYS A 18 28.73 -21.44 -3.58
CA LYS A 18 29.60 -22.39 -2.86
C LYS A 18 28.98 -23.78 -2.70
N VAL A 19 27.69 -23.94 -2.96
CA VAL A 19 26.95 -25.19 -2.70
C VAL A 19 26.76 -25.99 -4.00
N ARG A 20 27.17 -27.27 -3.98
CA ARG A 20 27.00 -28.18 -5.13
C ARG A 20 25.51 -28.53 -5.29
N LYS A 21 24.93 -28.27 -6.48
CA LYS A 21 23.49 -28.35 -6.80
C LYS A 21 22.60 -27.24 -6.22
N ALA A 22 23.15 -26.07 -5.94
CA ALA A 22 22.33 -24.91 -5.56
C ALA A 22 21.44 -24.43 -6.72
N PRO A 23 20.23 -23.91 -6.42
CA PRO A 23 19.44 -23.17 -7.41
C PRO A 23 20.20 -21.91 -7.87
N GLN A 24 19.91 -21.47 -9.09
CA GLN A 24 20.55 -20.27 -9.65
C GLN A 24 20.19 -19.03 -8.79
N PRO A 25 21.15 -18.12 -8.55
CA PRO A 25 20.87 -16.83 -7.92
C PRO A 25 19.86 -16.02 -8.75
N LEU A 26 19.13 -15.12 -8.08
CA LEU A 26 18.19 -14.22 -8.73
C LEU A 26 18.92 -13.31 -9.74
N SER A 27 18.32 -13.15 -10.92
CA SER A 27 18.83 -12.25 -11.95
C SER A 27 18.59 -10.77 -11.57
N VAL A 28 19.27 -9.87 -12.27
CA VAL A 28 19.07 -8.42 -12.08
C VAL A 28 17.62 -8.02 -12.40
N ASP A 29 17.02 -8.64 -13.41
CA ASP A 29 15.64 -8.38 -13.82
C ASP A 29 14.65 -8.85 -12.75
N GLU A 30 14.85 -10.04 -12.18
CA GLU A 30 14.02 -10.56 -11.09
C GLU A 30 14.12 -9.69 -9.82
N LEU A 31 15.29 -9.14 -9.54
CA LEU A 31 15.48 -8.20 -8.43
C LEU A 31 14.76 -6.87 -8.68
N SER A 32 14.73 -6.41 -9.92
CA SER A 32 13.97 -5.20 -10.31
C SER A 32 12.48 -5.40 -10.07
N ILE A 33 11.92 -6.55 -10.50
CA ILE A 33 10.52 -6.91 -10.28
C ILE A 33 10.21 -6.97 -8.77
N LEU A 34 11.09 -7.59 -7.96
CA LEU A 34 10.90 -7.66 -6.51
C LEU A 34 10.93 -6.27 -5.84
N ASN A 35 11.77 -5.35 -6.32
CA ASN A 35 11.80 -3.98 -5.84
C ASN A 35 10.49 -3.25 -6.14
N ASP A 36 9.95 -3.41 -7.35
CA ASP A 36 8.67 -2.83 -7.75
C ASP A 36 7.51 -3.35 -6.87
N VAL A 37 7.50 -4.66 -6.57
CA VAL A 37 6.52 -5.24 -5.63
C VAL A 37 6.64 -4.62 -4.24
N VAL A 38 7.86 -4.41 -3.73
CA VAL A 38 8.08 -3.76 -2.42
C VAL A 38 7.58 -2.31 -2.43
N LYS A 39 7.84 -1.54 -3.49
CA LYS A 39 7.34 -0.16 -3.64
C LYS A 39 5.81 -0.13 -3.55
N VAL A 40 5.12 -1.00 -4.28
CA VAL A 40 3.64 -1.11 -4.29
C VAL A 40 3.09 -1.48 -2.91
N LEU A 41 3.72 -2.43 -2.21
CA LEU A 41 3.22 -2.93 -0.92
C LEU A 41 3.47 -1.98 0.26
N LYS A 42 4.36 -0.99 0.11
CA LYS A 42 4.74 -0.05 1.18
C LYS A 42 3.56 0.72 1.76
N CYS A 43 2.60 1.16 0.92
CA CYS A 43 1.43 1.89 1.40
C CYS A 43 0.55 1.04 2.33
N PHE A 44 0.47 -0.27 2.11
CA PHE A 44 -0.28 -1.17 2.97
C PHE A 44 0.41 -1.38 4.31
N GLU A 45 1.73 -1.39 4.35
CA GLU A 45 2.48 -1.44 5.61
C GLU A 45 2.22 -0.18 6.46
N GLU A 46 2.31 1.00 5.85
CA GLU A 46 2.04 2.26 6.53
C GLU A 46 0.58 2.37 6.99
N ALA A 47 -0.38 1.96 6.15
CA ALA A 47 -1.79 1.92 6.51
C ALA A 47 -2.04 0.96 7.68
N THR A 48 -1.43 -0.23 7.66
CA THR A 48 -1.58 -1.22 8.74
C THR A 48 -0.99 -0.71 10.05
N LYS A 49 0.18 -0.07 10.03
CA LYS A 49 0.78 0.57 11.21
C LYS A 49 -0.12 1.65 11.82
N LYS A 50 -0.80 2.43 10.97
CA LYS A 50 -1.76 3.47 11.40
C LYS A 50 -3.10 2.90 11.89
N ILE A 51 -3.56 1.75 11.41
CA ILE A 51 -4.83 1.15 11.85
C ILE A 51 -4.64 0.27 13.09
N SER A 52 -3.45 -0.30 13.27
CA SER A 52 -3.17 -1.23 14.38
C SER A 52 -2.79 -0.53 15.69
N GLY A 53 -2.95 0.80 15.77
CA GLY A 53 -2.70 1.57 16.99
C GLY A 53 -3.77 1.33 18.05
N GLY A 54 -3.37 1.06 19.29
CA GLY A 54 -4.31 0.90 20.42
C GLY A 54 -4.55 2.18 21.23
N SER A 55 -3.76 3.23 21.00
CA SER A 55 -3.77 4.47 21.81
C SER A 55 -4.66 5.59 21.26
N TYR A 56 -5.28 5.39 20.10
CA TYR A 56 -6.13 6.36 19.44
C TYR A 56 -7.30 5.68 18.72
N VAL A 57 -8.30 6.47 18.35
CA VAL A 57 -9.47 5.96 17.60
C VAL A 57 -9.04 5.62 16.18
N THR A 58 -9.11 4.34 15.83
CA THR A 58 -8.67 3.84 14.52
C THR A 58 -9.80 3.78 13.50
N ILE A 59 -11.05 3.72 13.96
CA ILE A 59 -12.22 3.61 13.08
C ILE A 59 -12.47 4.88 12.26
N SER A 60 -12.13 6.04 12.81
CA SER A 60 -12.21 7.34 12.11
C SER A 60 -11.14 7.47 11.02
N LEU A 61 -10.04 6.71 11.12
CA LEU A 61 -8.94 6.75 10.17
C LEU A 61 -9.17 5.89 8.92
N ILE A 62 -10.17 5.03 8.91
CA ILE A 62 -10.41 4.08 7.80
C ILE A 62 -10.76 4.83 6.50
N ILE A 63 -11.68 5.79 6.52
CA ILE A 63 -12.04 6.59 5.34
C ILE A 63 -10.82 7.36 4.80
N PRO A 64 -10.09 8.16 5.62
CA PRO A 64 -8.94 8.90 5.12
C PRO A 64 -7.80 8.00 4.65
N LEU A 65 -7.62 6.79 5.19
CA LEU A 65 -6.59 5.87 4.70
C LEU A 65 -6.93 5.24 3.35
N ILE A 66 -8.21 4.96 3.10
CA ILE A 66 -8.64 4.31 1.85
C ILE A 66 -8.61 5.30 0.69
N PHE A 67 -9.28 6.44 0.85
CA PHE A 67 -9.57 7.37 -0.24
C PHE A 67 -8.63 8.58 -0.25
N PHE A 68 -8.31 9.09 0.94
CA PHE A 68 -7.84 10.46 1.07
C PHE A 68 -6.31 10.59 1.11
N PHE A 69 -5.61 9.66 1.78
CA PHE A 69 -4.17 9.71 2.03
C PHE A 69 -3.38 8.47 1.60
N GLY A 70 -4.00 7.29 1.49
CA GLY A 70 -3.20 6.07 1.64
C GLY A 70 -2.96 5.29 0.37
N ILE A 71 -4.03 4.70 -0.18
CA ILE A 71 -3.85 3.53 -1.03
C ILE A 71 -4.17 3.84 -2.49
N TYR A 72 -5.33 4.42 -2.82
CA TYR A 72 -5.69 4.61 -4.22
C TYR A 72 -4.80 5.63 -4.95
N ASN A 73 -4.60 6.81 -4.36
CA ASN A 73 -3.76 7.85 -4.95
C ASN A 73 -2.29 7.43 -5.00
N PHE A 74 -1.81 6.73 -3.96
CA PHE A 74 -0.44 6.21 -3.93
C PHE A 74 -0.22 5.13 -5.00
N LEU A 75 -1.15 4.19 -5.17
CA LEU A 75 -1.04 3.16 -6.19
C LEU A 75 -1.07 3.75 -7.61
N ASN A 76 -1.89 4.78 -7.84
CA ASN A 76 -1.92 5.50 -9.12
C ASN A 76 -0.66 6.33 -9.37
N ALA A 77 0.00 6.85 -8.34
CA ALA A 77 1.29 7.53 -8.49
C ALA A 77 2.40 6.50 -8.77
N VAL A 78 2.47 5.45 -7.94
CA VAL A 78 3.50 4.42 -8.04
C VAL A 78 3.48 3.71 -9.38
N ILE A 79 2.32 3.46 -9.99
CA ILE A 79 2.25 2.80 -11.31
C ILE A 79 3.07 3.52 -12.40
N THR A 80 3.27 4.84 -12.27
CA THR A 80 4.07 5.64 -13.20
C THR A 80 5.57 5.59 -12.92
N GLU A 81 5.96 5.16 -11.72
CA GLU A 81 7.33 5.04 -11.23
C GLU A 81 7.87 3.59 -11.30
N LEU A 82 7.07 2.63 -11.79
CA LEU A 82 7.49 1.24 -11.93
C LEU A 82 8.28 1.04 -13.22
N ASP A 83 9.44 0.41 -13.08
CA ASP A 83 10.39 0.21 -14.16
C ASP A 83 10.03 -1.04 -14.99
N THR A 84 9.36 -2.02 -14.38
CA THR A 84 9.02 -3.32 -15.01
C THR A 84 7.55 -3.44 -15.43
N GLU A 85 7.29 -4.16 -16.53
CA GLU A 85 5.93 -4.44 -16.99
C GLU A 85 5.18 -5.38 -16.03
N GLU A 86 5.89 -6.35 -15.45
CA GLU A 86 5.37 -7.25 -14.42
C GLU A 86 4.94 -6.47 -13.16
N GLY A 87 5.71 -5.43 -12.78
CA GLY A 87 5.37 -4.53 -11.69
C GLY A 87 4.06 -3.77 -11.93
N LYS A 88 3.86 -3.26 -13.15
CA LYS A 88 2.62 -2.57 -13.55
C LYS A 88 1.41 -3.51 -13.53
N LEU A 89 1.57 -4.72 -14.08
CA LEU A 89 0.53 -5.75 -14.02
C LEU A 89 0.17 -6.09 -12.57
N PHE A 90 1.16 -6.28 -11.70
CA PHE A 90 0.93 -6.51 -10.28
C PHE A 90 0.17 -5.34 -9.62
N CYS A 91 0.61 -4.10 -9.87
CA CYS A 91 -0.05 -2.91 -9.33
C CYS A 91 -1.52 -2.82 -9.75
N SER A 92 -1.83 -3.07 -11.03
CA SER A 92 -3.21 -3.08 -11.53
C SER A 92 -4.10 -4.13 -10.83
N GLY A 93 -3.59 -5.35 -10.63
CA GLY A 93 -4.31 -6.41 -9.90
C GLY A 93 -4.51 -6.09 -8.43
N VAL A 94 -3.55 -5.41 -7.80
CA VAL A 94 -3.66 -4.90 -6.42
C VAL A 94 -4.73 -3.81 -6.33
N ILE A 95 -4.78 -2.88 -7.29
CA ILE A 95 -5.82 -1.84 -7.35
C ILE A 95 -7.20 -2.49 -7.47
N GLU A 96 -7.37 -3.48 -8.35
CA GLU A 96 -8.65 -4.17 -8.52
C GLU A 96 -9.06 -4.92 -7.23
N SER A 97 -8.11 -5.59 -6.58
CA SER A 97 -8.34 -6.28 -5.32
C SER A 97 -8.71 -5.32 -4.18
N ALA A 98 -8.04 -4.15 -4.13
CA ALA A 98 -8.34 -3.09 -3.17
C ALA A 98 -9.74 -2.51 -3.40
N LYS A 99 -10.15 -2.27 -4.66
CA LYS A 99 -11.51 -1.84 -4.99
C LYS A 99 -12.57 -2.84 -4.52
N LYS A 100 -12.32 -4.13 -4.70
CA LYS A 100 -13.29 -5.18 -4.30
C LYS A 100 -13.39 -5.36 -2.79
N ARG A 101 -12.26 -5.29 -2.07
CA ARG A 101 -12.19 -5.71 -0.66
C ARG A 101 -12.13 -4.55 0.32
N ILE A 102 -11.45 -3.46 -0.04
CA ILE A 102 -11.13 -2.36 0.88
C ILE A 102 -12.16 -1.23 0.75
N PHE A 103 -12.55 -0.86 -0.48
CA PHE A 103 -13.48 0.25 -0.70
C PHE A 103 -14.86 0.07 -0.05
N PRO A 104 -15.41 -1.16 0.08
CA PRO A 104 -16.67 -1.36 0.80
C PRO A 104 -16.62 -0.99 2.30
N TYR A 105 -15.44 -0.81 2.90
CA TYR A 105 -15.35 -0.37 4.30
C TYR A 105 -15.67 1.12 4.48
N GLU A 106 -15.54 1.92 3.42
CA GLU A 106 -15.94 3.33 3.42
C GLU A 106 -17.46 3.49 3.44
N SER A 107 -18.19 2.61 2.74
CA SER A 107 -19.65 2.71 2.63
C SER A 107 -20.38 2.31 3.92
N ARG A 108 -19.70 1.68 4.88
CA ARG A 108 -20.29 1.26 6.16
C ARG A 108 -20.60 2.46 7.05
N ASN A 109 -21.82 2.48 7.60
CA ASN A 109 -22.29 3.55 8.48
C ASN A 109 -21.38 3.78 9.70
N VAL A 110 -20.86 2.71 10.31
CA VAL A 110 -19.99 2.83 11.50
C VAL A 110 -18.73 3.63 11.18
N THR A 111 -18.13 3.40 10.02
CA THR A 111 -16.92 4.10 9.55
C THR A 111 -17.21 5.56 9.25
N LYS A 112 -18.34 5.85 8.59
CA LYS A 112 -18.78 7.22 8.30
C LYS A 112 -19.04 8.00 9.57
N ILE A 113 -19.81 7.43 10.49
CA ILE A 113 -20.15 8.04 11.78
C ILE A 113 -18.87 8.28 12.59
N GLY A 114 -17.98 7.28 12.67
CA GLY A 114 -16.70 7.42 13.36
C GLY A 114 -15.83 8.55 12.79
N THR A 115 -15.81 8.71 11.47
CA THR A 115 -15.05 9.78 10.80
C THR A 115 -15.68 11.16 11.00
N ILE A 116 -17.01 11.27 11.04
CA ILE A 116 -17.74 12.53 11.27
C ILE A 116 -17.61 13.01 12.72
N ILE A 117 -17.60 12.07 13.67
CA ILE A 117 -17.48 12.37 15.11
C ILE A 117 -16.08 12.89 15.44
N ASP A 118 -15.06 12.41 14.74
CA ASP A 118 -13.68 12.87 14.88
C ASP A 118 -13.54 14.32 14.38
N GLN A 119 -13.46 15.27 15.33
CA GLN A 119 -13.49 16.70 15.03
C GLN A 119 -12.30 17.18 14.19
N ASP A 120 -11.13 16.56 14.32
CA ASP A 120 -9.93 16.93 13.57
C ASP A 120 -9.98 16.39 12.14
N LEU A 121 -10.52 15.19 11.95
CA LEU A 121 -10.75 14.64 10.61
C LEU A 121 -11.91 15.33 9.90
N ARG A 122 -12.97 15.70 10.61
CA ARG A 122 -14.10 16.46 10.06
C ARG A 122 -13.65 17.78 9.45
N LYS A 123 -12.75 18.53 10.10
CA LYS A 123 -12.19 19.76 9.55
C LYS A 123 -11.41 19.51 8.26
N ARG A 124 -10.54 18.49 8.25
CA ARG A 124 -9.73 18.13 7.07
C ARG A 124 -10.58 17.65 5.90
N VAL A 125 -11.55 16.76 6.15
CA VAL A 125 -12.49 16.29 5.12
C VAL A 125 -13.28 17.46 4.54
N LEU A 126 -13.80 18.36 5.38
CA LEU A 126 -14.57 19.52 4.94
C LEU A 126 -13.73 20.53 4.13
N GLU A 127 -12.46 20.75 4.51
CA GLU A 127 -11.54 21.62 3.77
C GLU A 127 -11.27 21.09 2.36
N ILE A 128 -11.10 19.77 2.19
CA ILE A 128 -10.89 19.24 0.85
C ILE A 128 -12.18 19.01 0.07
N GLN A 129 -13.32 18.73 0.71
CA GLN A 129 -14.62 18.74 0.02
C GLN A 129 -14.88 20.10 -0.64
N LYS A 130 -14.45 21.19 0.01
CA LYS A 130 -14.46 22.54 -0.55
C LYS A 130 -13.45 22.75 -1.69
N MET A 131 -12.31 22.07 -1.68
CA MET A 131 -11.33 22.10 -2.78
C MET A 131 -11.73 21.24 -4.00
N LEU A 132 -12.53 20.18 -3.82
CA LEU A 132 -12.90 19.22 -4.87
C LEU A 132 -14.34 19.35 -5.39
N HIS A 133 -15.14 20.30 -4.91
CA HIS A 133 -16.53 20.53 -5.34
C HIS A 133 -17.45 19.28 -5.33
N LEU A 134 -17.28 18.35 -4.39
CA LEU A 134 -18.13 17.17 -4.26
C LEU A 134 -19.34 17.45 -3.34
N PRO A 135 -20.56 17.01 -3.68
CA PRO A 135 -21.76 17.30 -2.91
C PRO A 135 -21.79 16.56 -1.56
N LEU A 136 -22.62 17.08 -0.66
CA LEU A 136 -22.84 16.65 0.74
C LEU A 136 -23.25 15.18 0.88
#